data_AF-A0AA85F5L5-F1
#
_entry.id   AF-A0AA85F5L5-F1
#
_cell.length_a   1.000
_cell.length_b   1.000
_cell.length_c   1.000
_cell.angle_alpha   90.00
_cell.angle_beta   90.00
_cell.angle_gamma   90.00
#
_symmetry.space_group_name_H-M   'P 1'
#
loop_
_entity.id
_entity.type
_entity.pdbx_description
1 polymer ?
#
loop_
_entity_poly.entity_id
_entity_poly.type
_entity_poly.pdbx_seq_one_letter_code
_entity_poly.pdbx_strand_id
1 'polypeptide(L)'
;METFHSFYPFYNNLIMNPSFTASIENWPLFKMLAYSYQCRLRSIQLLARSVLPICRPITQDHALKSNKLGTAPAVQRTGLLPSYHWTFERILAASMLPLYPIALYMDTPMMNLIVVTAVSMHSYWGFDGVIKDYAFERRYGPALMPILRTLWKVMAGFGFAGLLYFNFNDIGFISAVKKLWAL
;
A
#
# COMPACT_ATOMS: atom_id res chain seq x y z
N MET A 1 -8.11 48.87 2.26
CA MET A 1 -7.50 47.60 2.69
C MET A 1 -7.90 46.52 1.68
N GLU A 2 -7.55 46.60 0.40
CA GLU A 2 -6.21 46.73 -0.21
C GLU A 2 -5.21 45.74 0.38
N THR A 3 -4.99 44.61 -0.31
CA THR A 3 -3.68 44.03 -0.72
C THR A 3 -3.87 42.59 -1.23
N PHE A 4 -4.49 42.39 -2.39
CA PHE A 4 -4.42 41.11 -3.15
C PHE A 4 -4.39 41.34 -4.68
N HIS A 5 -3.88 42.50 -5.11
CA HIS A 5 -3.87 42.92 -6.52
C HIS A 5 -2.47 43.07 -7.12
N SER A 6 -1.42 42.41 -6.59
CA SER A 6 -0.04 42.63 -7.05
C SER A 6 0.84 41.38 -7.28
N PHE A 7 0.25 40.21 -7.52
CA PHE A 7 1.04 39.01 -7.91
C PHE A 7 0.60 38.33 -9.21
N TYR A 8 -0.39 38.89 -9.90
CA TYR A 8 -0.88 38.36 -11.17
C TYR A 8 -0.09 38.77 -12.44
N PRO A 9 0.81 39.79 -12.47
CA PRO A 9 1.52 40.10 -13.72
C PRO A 9 2.87 39.36 -13.89
N PHE A 10 3.36 38.60 -12.90
CA PHE A 10 4.64 37.89 -13.02
C PHE A 10 4.51 36.48 -13.65
N TYR A 11 3.38 35.79 -13.43
CA TYR A 11 3.16 34.44 -13.97
C TYR A 11 2.85 34.41 -15.48
N ASN A 12 2.20 35.44 -16.01
CA ASN A 12 1.81 35.46 -17.43
C ASN A 12 2.99 35.65 -18.40
N ASN A 13 4.14 36.16 -17.94
CA ASN A 13 5.31 36.36 -18.79
C ASN A 13 6.23 35.13 -18.88
N LEU A 14 6.04 34.11 -18.05
CA LEU A 14 6.84 32.87 -18.09
C LEU A 14 6.23 31.77 -18.98
N ILE A 15 4.93 31.86 -19.28
CA ILE A 15 4.22 30.86 -20.12
C ILE A 15 4.36 31.16 -21.62
N MET A 16 4.71 32.40 -22.01
CA MET A 16 4.95 32.77 -23.42
C MET A 16 6.42 32.66 -23.85
N ASN A 17 7.23 31.85 -23.18
CA ASN A 17 8.58 31.55 -23.65
C ASN A 17 8.60 30.13 -24.27
N PRO A 18 8.62 29.98 -25.62
CA PRO A 18 8.55 28.69 -26.30
C PRO A 18 9.77 27.78 -26.02
N SER A 19 10.80 28.29 -25.34
CA SER A 19 11.97 27.52 -24.93
C SER A 19 11.74 26.67 -23.68
N PHE A 20 10.75 26.99 -22.83
CA PHE A 20 10.52 26.27 -21.57
C PHE A 20 9.53 25.10 -21.75
N THR A 21 8.54 25.25 -22.63
CA THR A 21 7.54 24.21 -22.95
C THR A 21 8.16 23.01 -23.67
N ALA A 22 9.20 23.22 -24.49
CA ALA A 22 9.90 22.14 -25.19
C ALA A 22 10.72 21.22 -24.28
N SER A 23 11.02 21.64 -23.04
CA SER A 23 11.81 20.84 -22.09
C SER A 23 10.94 19.81 -21.35
N ILE A 24 9.71 20.17 -21.00
CA ILE A 24 8.80 19.32 -20.18
C ILE A 24 8.22 18.14 -21.00
N GLU A 25 8.00 18.31 -22.31
CA GLU A 25 7.46 17.26 -23.18
C GLU A 25 8.42 16.08 -23.42
N ASN A 26 9.71 16.23 -23.10
CA ASN A 26 10.73 15.20 -23.33
C ASN A 26 11.07 14.36 -22.08
N TRP A 27 10.38 14.56 -20.95
CA TRP A 27 10.58 13.70 -19.78
C TRP A 27 9.98 12.29 -20.00
N PRO A 28 10.77 11.22 -19.78
CA PRO A 28 10.31 9.84 -20.01
C PRO A 28 9.12 9.46 -19.11
N LEU A 29 9.02 10.08 -17.93
CA LEU A 29 7.94 9.85 -16.97
C LEU A 29 6.59 10.38 -17.47
N PHE A 30 6.57 11.52 -18.17
CA PHE A 30 5.32 12.08 -18.69
C PHE A 30 4.79 11.26 -19.87
N LYS A 31 5.70 10.78 -20.74
CA LYS A 31 5.36 9.82 -21.81
C LYS A 31 4.86 8.49 -21.23
N MET A 32 5.49 7.96 -20.18
CA MET A 32 5.05 6.73 -19.52
C MET A 32 3.66 6.87 -18.85
N LEU A 33 3.39 7.99 -18.19
CA LEU A 33 2.07 8.26 -17.62
C LEU A 33 1.01 8.38 -18.72
N ALA A 34 1.27 9.12 -19.80
CA ALA A 34 0.38 9.24 -20.94
C ALA A 34 0.12 7.88 -21.63
N TYR A 35 1.16 7.06 -21.86
CA TYR A 35 1.02 5.70 -22.40
C TYR A 35 0.18 4.80 -21.48
N SER A 36 0.42 4.85 -20.16
CA SER A 36 -0.34 4.03 -19.21
C SER A 36 -1.82 4.42 -19.14
N TYR A 37 -2.15 5.71 -19.25
CA TYR A 37 -3.52 6.23 -19.35
C TYR A 37 -4.19 5.81 -20.66
N GLN A 38 -3.49 5.96 -21.79
CA GLN A 38 -4.02 5.54 -23.11
C GLN A 38 -4.23 4.03 -23.20
N CYS A 39 -3.33 3.21 -22.65
CA CYS A 39 -3.49 1.75 -22.57
C CYS A 39 -4.72 1.35 -21.76
N ARG A 40 -4.98 2.01 -20.63
CA ARG A 40 -6.14 1.73 -19.77
C ARG A 40 -7.45 2.08 -20.46
N LEU A 41 -7.52 3.21 -21.17
CA LEU A 41 -8.71 3.59 -21.95
C LEU A 41 -8.99 2.63 -23.11
N ARG A 42 -7.95 2.20 -23.83
CA ARG A 42 -8.09 1.24 -24.94
C ARG A 42 -8.52 -0.16 -24.47
N SER A 43 -8.08 -0.59 -23.28
CA SER A 43 -8.54 -1.85 -22.69
C SER A 43 -10.04 -1.84 -22.34
N ILE A 44 -10.57 -0.70 -21.89
CA ILE A 44 -12.00 -0.57 -21.55
C ILE A 44 -12.87 -0.60 -22.83
N GLN A 45 -12.40 0.03 -23.91
CA GLN A 45 -13.10 0.03 -25.20
C GLN A 45 -13.14 -1.35 -25.86
N LEU A 46 -12.11 -2.18 -25.70
CA LEU A 46 -12.07 -3.53 -26.26
C LEU A 46 -12.97 -4.51 -25.50
N LEU A 47 -13.12 -4.34 -24.18
CA LEU A 47 -14.06 -5.15 -23.36
C LEU A 47 -15.53 -4.79 -23.62
N ALA A 48 -15.82 -3.57 -24.08
CA ALA A 48 -17.17 -3.15 -24.43
C ALA A 48 -17.67 -3.73 -25.77
N ARG A 49 -16.76 -4.20 -26.64
CA ARG A 49 -17.11 -4.67 -28.00
C ARG A 49 -17.40 -6.16 -28.12
N SER A 50 -17.18 -6.96 -27.07
CA SER A 50 -17.32 -8.42 -27.09
C SER A 50 -18.58 -8.96 -26.42
N VAL A 51 -19.59 -8.12 -26.13
CA VAL A 51 -20.88 -8.59 -25.63
C VAL A 51 -21.79 -8.95 -26.81
N LEU A 52 -21.64 -10.18 -27.31
CA LEU A 52 -22.74 -10.88 -27.98
C LEU A 52 -23.26 -11.96 -27.00
N PRO A 53 -24.54 -11.94 -26.61
CA PRO A 53 -25.10 -12.93 -25.71
C PRO A 53 -25.59 -14.13 -26.53
N ILE A 54 -24.77 -15.18 -26.63
CA ILE A 54 -25.26 -16.50 -27.06
C ILE A 54 -24.91 -17.49 -25.96
N CYS A 55 -25.83 -17.69 -25.02
CA CYS A 55 -25.90 -18.91 -24.22
C CYS A 55 -27.36 -19.17 -23.85
N ARG A 56 -27.95 -20.18 -24.50
CA ARG A 56 -29.20 -20.83 -24.10
C ARG A 56 -28.97 -21.56 -22.75
N PRO A 57 -29.96 -21.63 -21.84
CA PRO A 57 -29.87 -22.55 -20.72
C PRO A 57 -30.28 -23.94 -21.20
N ILE A 58 -29.30 -24.85 -21.37
CA ILE A 58 -29.59 -26.28 -21.43
C ILE A 58 -29.45 -26.78 -20.00
N THR A 59 -30.58 -27.22 -19.43
CA THR A 59 -30.64 -27.93 -18.17
C THR A 59 -29.79 -29.20 -18.25
N GLN A 60 -28.69 -29.24 -17.50
CA GLN A 60 -27.98 -30.47 -17.15
C GLN A 60 -27.80 -30.50 -15.63
N ASP A 61 -28.92 -30.73 -14.94
CA ASP A 61 -28.85 -31.49 -13.70
C ASP A 61 -28.24 -32.86 -14.04
N HIS A 62 -27.40 -33.40 -13.16
CA HIS A 62 -26.79 -34.75 -13.24
C HIS A 62 -25.51 -34.95 -14.11
N ALA A 63 -24.49 -34.07 -14.10
CA ALA A 63 -23.18 -34.48 -14.66
C ALA A 63 -21.90 -33.72 -14.23
N LEU A 64 -21.82 -33.03 -13.09
CA LEU A 64 -20.57 -32.37 -12.66
C LEU A 64 -20.16 -32.71 -11.21
N LYS A 65 -20.15 -34.01 -10.90
CA LYS A 65 -19.24 -34.56 -9.88
C LYS A 65 -18.00 -35.04 -10.65
N SER A 66 -16.82 -34.59 -10.25
CA SER A 66 -15.51 -34.88 -10.87
C SER A 66 -15.03 -33.84 -11.89
N ASN A 67 -14.49 -32.73 -11.40
CA ASN A 67 -13.26 -32.10 -11.90
C ASN A 67 -12.76 -31.07 -10.88
N LYS A 68 -11.79 -31.46 -10.02
CA LYS A 68 -10.96 -30.52 -9.24
C LYS A 68 -9.92 -29.90 -10.19
N LEU A 69 -10.36 -29.08 -11.13
CA LEU A 69 -9.47 -28.34 -12.02
C LEU A 69 -9.93 -26.89 -12.04
N GLY A 70 -9.23 -26.04 -11.28
CA GLY A 70 -9.46 -24.60 -11.24
C GLY A 70 -10.71 -24.16 -10.49
N THR A 71 -10.88 -24.57 -9.22
CA THR A 71 -11.77 -23.82 -8.33
C THR A 71 -11.15 -22.44 -8.15
N ALA A 72 -11.75 -21.41 -8.76
CA ALA A 72 -11.40 -20.02 -8.46
C ALA A 72 -11.36 -19.87 -6.93
N PRO A 73 -10.36 -19.17 -6.35
CA PRO A 73 -10.24 -19.07 -4.91
C PRO A 73 -11.58 -18.62 -4.35
N ALA A 74 -12.12 -19.41 -3.41
CA ALA A 74 -13.39 -19.10 -2.79
C ALA A 74 -13.37 -17.63 -2.36
N VAL A 75 -14.39 -16.86 -2.77
CA VAL A 75 -14.51 -15.44 -2.40
C VAL A 75 -14.27 -15.34 -0.90
N GLN A 76 -13.20 -14.67 -0.50
CA GLN A 76 -12.90 -14.42 0.90
C GLN A 76 -14.05 -13.57 1.46
N ARG A 77 -15.00 -14.22 2.14
CA ARG A 77 -16.18 -13.54 2.72
C ARG A 77 -15.89 -12.90 4.08
N THR A 78 -14.67 -13.08 4.59
CA THR A 78 -14.22 -12.60 5.90
C THR A 78 -12.96 -11.77 5.74
N GLY A 79 -12.97 -10.55 6.29
CA GLY A 79 -11.85 -9.60 6.21
C GLY A 79 -12.00 -8.54 5.11
N LEU A 80 -10.98 -7.68 4.99
CA LEU A 80 -10.90 -6.68 3.93
C LEU A 80 -10.72 -7.34 2.57
N LEU A 81 -11.37 -6.80 1.53
CA LEU A 81 -11.17 -7.29 0.18
C LEU A 81 -9.66 -7.19 -0.17
N PRO A 82 -9.11 -8.18 -0.91
CA PRO A 82 -7.67 -8.21 -1.23
C PRO A 82 -7.14 -6.92 -1.87
N SER A 83 -7.97 -6.24 -2.66
CA SER A 83 -7.64 -4.95 -3.28
C SER A 83 -7.47 -3.81 -2.27
N TYR A 84 -8.33 -3.74 -1.26
CA TYR A 84 -8.22 -2.70 -0.22
C TYR A 84 -7.03 -2.95 0.69
N HIS A 85 -6.77 -4.21 1.07
CA HIS A 85 -5.60 -4.58 1.88
C HIS A 85 -4.30 -4.11 1.21
N TRP A 86 -4.14 -4.42 -0.08
CA TRP A 86 -3.00 -3.97 -0.86
C TRP A 86 -2.88 -2.43 -0.89
N THR A 87 -4.01 -1.75 -1.07
CA THR A 87 -4.03 -0.28 -1.12
C THR A 87 -3.60 0.33 0.23
N PHE A 88 -4.05 -0.21 1.36
CA PHE A 88 -3.66 0.25 2.68
C PHE A 88 -2.18 0.06 2.97
N GLU A 89 -1.61 -1.08 2.59
CA GLU A 89 -0.17 -1.31 2.73
C GLU A 89 0.64 -0.25 1.98
N ARG A 90 0.23 0.08 0.75
CA ARG A 90 0.93 1.07 -0.07
C ARG A 90 0.79 2.48 0.49
N ILE A 91 -0.40 2.86 0.96
CA ILE A 91 -0.64 4.15 1.60
C ILE A 91 0.21 4.29 2.87
N LEU A 92 0.26 3.25 3.71
CA LEU A 92 1.05 3.25 4.93
C LEU A 92 2.55 3.34 4.62
N ALA A 93 3.04 2.56 3.65
CA ALA A 93 4.44 2.62 3.23
C ALA A 93 4.82 4.00 2.65
N ALA A 94 3.94 4.59 1.84
CA ALA A 94 4.16 5.90 1.25
C ALA A 94 4.14 7.01 2.33
N SER A 95 3.29 6.92 3.36
CA SER A 95 3.23 7.91 4.43
C SER A 95 4.44 7.85 5.37
N MET A 96 5.10 6.69 5.49
CA MET A 96 6.32 6.56 6.29
C MET A 96 7.51 7.32 5.71
N LEU A 97 7.54 7.59 4.39
CA LEU A 97 8.63 8.34 3.76
C LEU A 97 8.78 9.77 4.31
N PRO A 98 7.73 10.63 4.34
CA PRO A 98 7.82 11.93 4.99
C PRO A 98 7.79 11.84 6.52
N LEU A 99 7.28 10.75 7.10
CA LEU A 99 7.19 10.60 8.55
C LEU A 99 8.56 10.63 9.24
N TYR A 100 9.56 9.96 8.67
CA TYR A 100 10.90 9.90 9.26
C TYR A 100 11.63 11.25 9.36
N PRO A 101 11.74 12.08 8.29
CA PRO A 101 12.36 13.39 8.43
C PRO A 101 11.58 14.31 9.38
N ILE A 102 10.26 14.21 9.42
CA ILE A 102 9.43 14.96 10.38
C ILE A 102 9.74 14.50 11.82
N ALA A 103 9.86 13.19 12.05
CA ALA A 103 10.21 12.63 13.36
C ALA A 103 11.61 13.07 13.84
N LEU A 104 12.57 13.30 12.93
CA LEU A 104 13.87 13.84 13.31
C LEU A 104 13.80 15.29 13.77
N TYR A 105 12.86 16.08 13.23
CA TYR A 105 12.69 17.49 13.61
C TYR A 105 11.78 17.67 14.84
N MET A 106 10.75 16.85 15.00
CA MET A 106 9.72 16.99 16.04
C MET A 106 9.65 15.76 16.98
N ASP A 107 10.10 15.94 18.22
CA ASP A 107 10.03 14.89 19.26
C ASP A 107 8.84 15.09 20.21
N THR A 108 7.62 15.10 19.66
CA THR A 108 6.41 15.18 20.50
C THR A 108 5.90 13.78 20.87
N PRO A 109 5.22 13.59 22.02
CA PRO A 109 4.61 12.29 22.37
C PRO A 109 3.62 11.79 21.31
N MET A 110 2.93 12.71 20.63
CA MET A 110 2.03 12.38 19.53
C MET A 110 2.78 11.87 18.30
N MET A 111 3.91 12.50 17.93
CA MET A 111 4.75 12.02 16.83
C MET A 111 5.30 10.62 17.12
N ASN A 112 5.73 10.37 18.37
CA ASN A 112 6.17 9.05 18.79
C ASN A 112 5.07 7.99 18.63
N LEU A 113 3.82 8.28 19.03
CA LEU A 113 2.69 7.36 18.81
C LEU A 113 2.47 7.05 17.33
N ILE A 114 2.53 8.07 16.47
CA ILE A 114 2.34 7.90 15.02
C ILE A 114 3.45 7.02 14.45
N VAL A 115 4.71 7.29 14.79
CA VAL A 115 5.88 6.51 14.35
C VAL A 115 5.77 5.06 14.83
N VAL A 116 5.56 4.84 16.13
CA VAL A 116 5.44 3.51 16.72
C VAL A 116 4.31 2.71 16.06
N THR A 117 3.14 3.34 15.85
CA THR A 117 1.99 2.68 15.24
C THR A 117 2.23 2.37 13.77
N ALA A 118 2.77 3.33 13.00
CA ALA A 118 3.02 3.15 11.58
C ALA A 118 4.06 2.04 11.33
N VAL A 119 5.18 2.06 12.06
CA VAL A 119 6.23 1.05 11.96
C VAL A 119 5.69 -0.33 12.34
N SER A 120 4.99 -0.44 13.47
CA SER A 120 4.44 -1.72 13.95
C SER A 120 3.43 -2.31 12.96
N MET A 121 2.54 -1.47 12.41
CA MET A 121 1.54 -1.92 11.44
C MET A 121 2.18 -2.33 10.11
N HIS A 122 3.17 -1.57 9.63
CA HIS A 122 3.90 -1.89 8.41
C HIS A 122 4.67 -3.21 8.55
N SER A 123 5.36 -3.42 9.68
CA SER A 123 6.04 -4.67 9.98
C SER A 123 5.07 -5.85 10.08
N TYR A 124 3.92 -5.68 10.74
CA TYR A 124 2.93 -6.74 10.90
C TYR A 124 2.45 -7.31 9.56
N TRP A 125 2.09 -6.45 8.60
CA TRP A 125 1.66 -6.86 7.26
C TRP A 125 2.82 -7.35 6.39
N GLY A 126 3.98 -6.68 6.44
CA GLY A 126 5.15 -7.05 5.65
C GLY A 126 5.62 -8.48 5.97
N PHE A 127 5.75 -8.81 7.25
CA PHE A 127 6.17 -10.15 7.68
C PHE A 127 5.11 -11.23 7.45
N ASP A 128 3.81 -10.93 7.55
CA ASP A 128 2.75 -11.90 7.19
C ASP A 128 2.84 -12.28 5.70
N GLY A 129 3.31 -11.37 4.84
CA GLY A 129 3.68 -11.68 3.44
C GLY A 129 4.89 -12.61 3.34
N VAL A 130 6.00 -12.28 4.01
CA VAL A 130 7.22 -13.11 4.04
C VAL A 130 6.92 -14.54 4.51
N ILE A 131 6.12 -14.71 5.56
CA ILE A 131 5.74 -16.04 6.06
C ILE A 131 4.96 -16.82 4.99
N LYS A 132 4.01 -16.19 4.29
CA LYS A 132 3.24 -16.86 3.23
C LYS A 132 4.10 -17.30 2.06
N ASP A 133 5.11 -16.51 1.70
CA ASP A 133 5.98 -16.79 0.55
C ASP A 133 6.95 -17.93 0.84
N TYR A 134 7.49 -18.01 2.06
CA TYR A 134 8.54 -18.98 2.40
C TYR A 134 8.06 -20.23 3.15
N ALA A 135 6.95 -20.15 3.90
CA ALA A 135 6.45 -21.27 4.70
C ALA A 135 5.44 -22.15 3.95
N PHE A 136 5.71 -22.48 2.68
CA PHE A 136 4.76 -23.23 1.86
C PHE A 136 4.62 -24.71 2.28
N GLU A 137 3.37 -25.18 2.30
CA GLU A 137 2.97 -26.50 2.83
C GLU A 137 3.69 -27.67 2.15
N ARG A 138 4.03 -27.52 0.85
CA ARG A 138 4.70 -28.58 0.08
C ARG A 138 6.06 -28.97 0.65
N ARG A 139 6.79 -28.06 1.30
CA ARG A 139 8.13 -28.36 1.85
C ARG A 139 8.11 -28.76 3.31
N TYR A 140 7.25 -28.12 4.11
CA TYR A 140 7.31 -28.21 5.57
C TYR A 140 6.07 -28.86 6.21
N GLY A 141 5.10 -29.28 5.40
CA GLY A 141 3.85 -29.85 5.88
C GLY A 141 2.80 -28.79 6.24
N PRO A 142 1.55 -29.22 6.50
CA PRO A 142 0.41 -28.32 6.69
C PRO A 142 0.39 -27.61 8.06
N ALA A 143 1.15 -28.10 9.04
CA ALA A 143 1.14 -27.58 10.41
C ALA A 143 2.01 -26.33 10.59
N LEU A 144 3.07 -26.14 9.79
CA LEU A 144 4.05 -25.08 10.03
C LEU A 144 3.48 -23.68 9.80
N MET A 145 2.74 -23.49 8.70
CA MET A 145 2.14 -22.20 8.32
C MET A 145 1.22 -21.62 9.42
N PRO A 146 0.21 -22.34 9.95
CA PRO A 146 -0.67 -21.78 10.99
C PRO A 146 0.08 -21.50 12.30
N ILE A 147 1.08 -22.31 12.66
CA ILE A 147 1.91 -22.08 13.85
C ILE A 147 2.72 -20.78 13.71
N LEU A 148 3.48 -20.63 12.61
CA LEU A 148 4.28 -19.43 12.35
C LEU A 148 3.44 -18.17 12.32
N ARG A 149 2.27 -18.21 11.68
CA ARG A 149 1.37 -17.05 11.60
C ARG A 149 0.77 -16.69 12.97
N THR A 150 0.46 -17.68 13.80
CA THR A 150 -0.05 -17.45 15.15
C THR A 150 1.05 -16.87 16.05
N LEU A 151 2.25 -17.45 15.99
CA LEU A 151 3.41 -16.93 16.71
C LEU A 151 3.72 -15.49 16.30
N TRP A 152 3.73 -15.20 14.99
CA TRP A 152 3.96 -13.85 14.47
C TRP A 152 2.93 -12.85 14.99
N LYS A 153 1.64 -13.21 14.98
CA LYS A 153 0.57 -12.36 15.53
C LYS A 153 0.79 -12.04 17.01
N VAL A 154 1.17 -13.04 17.80
CA VAL A 154 1.43 -12.88 19.23
C VAL A 154 2.65 -11.98 19.45
N MET A 155 3.76 -12.26 18.77
CA MET A 155 4.99 -11.47 18.83
C MET A 155 4.77 -10.01 18.42
N ALA A 156 4.04 -9.77 17.32
CA ALA A 156 3.72 -8.43 16.85
C ALA A 156 2.83 -7.68 17.85
N GLY A 157 1.84 -8.35 18.44
CA GLY A 157 0.98 -7.77 19.48
C GLY A 157 1.76 -7.37 20.74
N PHE A 158 2.62 -8.26 21.25
CA PHE A 158 3.49 -7.96 22.38
C PHE A 158 4.51 -6.87 22.08
N GLY A 159 5.13 -6.90 20.89
CA GLY A 159 6.08 -5.85 20.46
C GLY A 159 5.42 -4.47 20.38
N PHE A 160 4.23 -4.39 19.80
CA PHE A 160 3.47 -3.14 19.75
C PHE A 160 3.05 -2.66 21.14
N ALA A 161 2.55 -3.55 22.01
CA ALA A 161 2.21 -3.21 23.38
C ALA A 161 3.43 -2.70 24.17
N GLY A 162 4.60 -3.31 23.98
CA GLY A 162 5.86 -2.87 24.60
C GLY A 162 6.27 -1.47 24.12
N LEU A 163 6.18 -1.20 22.82
CA LEU A 163 6.49 0.13 22.27
C LEU A 163 5.49 1.20 22.73
N LEU A 164 4.20 0.86 22.85
CA LEU A 164 3.20 1.75 23.43
C LEU A 164 3.49 2.03 24.91
N TYR A 165 3.80 1.00 25.69
CA TYR A 165 4.17 1.16 27.10
C TYR A 165 5.40 2.06 27.25
N PHE A 166 6.43 1.85 26.44
CA PHE A 166 7.63 2.67 26.40
C PHE A 166 7.34 4.13 26.05
N ASN A 167 6.38 4.37 25.15
CA ASN A 167 6.00 5.73 24.79
C ASN A 167 5.25 6.48 25.90
N PHE A 168 4.48 5.78 26.73
CA PHE A 168 3.71 6.42 27.82
C PHE A 168 4.46 6.49 29.16
N ASN A 169 5.37 5.56 29.43
CA ASN A 169 6.02 5.41 30.74
C ASN A 169 7.52 5.75 30.73
N ASP A 170 8.12 6.05 29.57
CA ASP A 170 9.54 6.34 29.41
C ASP A 170 9.76 7.58 28.50
N ILE A 171 11.00 7.83 28.08
CA ILE A 171 11.48 8.98 27.31
C ILE A 171 10.86 9.05 25.88
N GLY A 172 10.30 7.95 25.38
CA GLY A 172 9.70 7.84 24.04
C GLY A 172 10.66 7.30 22.97
N PHE A 173 10.09 6.67 21.93
CA PHE A 173 10.83 5.90 20.93
C PHE A 173 11.87 6.73 20.14
N ILE A 174 11.46 7.86 19.59
CA ILE A 174 12.31 8.72 18.77
C ILE A 174 13.47 9.28 19.61
N SER A 175 13.16 9.78 20.80
CA SER A 175 14.15 10.30 21.74
C SER A 175 15.13 9.22 22.19
N ALA A 176 14.68 7.97 22.37
CA ALA A 176 15.55 6.84 22.69
C ALA A 176 16.53 6.52 21.56
N VAL A 177 16.06 6.51 20.30
CA VAL A 177 16.92 6.33 19.13
C VAL A 177 17.96 7.45 19.03
N LYS A 178 17.55 8.71 19.26
CA LYS A 178 18.47 9.86 19.28
C LYS A 178 19.56 9.72 20.35
N LYS A 179 19.20 9.29 21.56
CA LYS A 179 20.16 9.05 22.64
C LYS A 179 21.09 7.88 22.32
N LEU A 180 20.56 6.80 21.74
CA LEU A 180 21.37 5.64 21.32
C LEU A 180 22.40 6.03 20.25
N TRP A 181 22.04 6.94 19.34
CA TRP A 181 22.95 7.43 18.29
C TRP A 181 23.99 8.45 18.79
N ALA A 182 23.76 9.04 19.96
CA ALA A 182 24.69 9.98 20.57
C ALA A 182 25.78 9.32 21.43
N LEU A 183 25.72 7.99 21.58
CA LEU A 183 26.76 7.16 22.21
C LEU A 183 27.92 6.93 21.24
#